data_AF-A0A6J1CGJ5-F1
#
_entry.id   AF-A0A6J1CGJ5-F1
#
_cell.length_a   1.000
_cell.length_b   1.000
_cell.length_c   1.000
_cell.angle_alpha   90.00
_cell.angle_beta   90.00
_cell.angle_gamma   90.00
#
_symmetry.space_group_name_H-M   'P 1'
#
loop_
_entity.id
_entity.type
_entity.pdbx_description
1 polymer ?
#
loop_
_entity_poly.entity_id
_entity_poly.type
_entity_poly.pdbx_seq_one_letter_code
_entity_poly.pdbx_strand_id
1 'polypeptide(L)'
;MGWSSEVAPNGLWVQRILPHVEAFALKEDLIIWPPVLIIHNSSIATDNTSEQVTISCEELEVVIRGMGSGGKIKVVRGKPANQSIMVVTFCAMFSGLQEAERLHKNFADKSHGRDEFHEINSSHRIDSHGDLHKAGANKMESVLYGYLGLAEDFEKLDFETKKRSVVKSKKEIQAIVDATLQC
;
A
#
# COMPACT_ATOMS: atom_id res chain seq x y z
N MET A 1 13.22 -10.35 2.10
CA MET A 1 13.92 -11.58 2.53
C MET A 1 15.13 -11.31 3.43
N GLY A 2 15.65 -10.09 3.61
CA GLY A 2 16.65 -9.82 4.67
C GLY A 2 18.06 -10.39 4.45
N TRP A 3 18.28 -11.11 3.35
CA TRP A 3 19.56 -11.68 2.98
C TRP A 3 19.78 -11.60 1.47
N SER A 4 21.03 -11.56 1.04
CA SER A 4 21.47 -11.67 -0.36
C SER A 4 22.34 -12.91 -0.55
N SER A 5 22.41 -13.39 -1.80
CA SER A 5 23.30 -14.48 -2.19
C SER A 5 24.52 -13.89 -2.91
N GLU A 6 25.73 -14.24 -2.48
CA GLU A 6 26.97 -13.91 -3.18
C GLU A 6 27.68 -15.19 -3.61
N VAL A 7 28.22 -15.17 -4.84
CA VAL A 7 29.08 -16.26 -5.34
C VAL A 7 30.48 -16.02 -4.76
N ALA A 8 30.91 -16.88 -3.85
CA ALA A 8 32.27 -16.81 -3.33
C ALA A 8 33.28 -17.22 -4.42
N PRO A 9 34.56 -16.82 -4.31
CA PRO A 9 35.60 -17.14 -5.30
C PRO A 9 35.80 -18.64 -5.56
N ASN A 10 35.34 -19.50 -4.64
CA ASN A 10 35.35 -20.95 -4.74
C ASN A 10 34.08 -21.56 -5.36
N GLY A 11 33.16 -20.72 -5.88
CA GLY A 11 31.91 -21.15 -6.51
C GLY A 11 30.81 -21.56 -5.51
N LEU A 12 31.05 -21.48 -4.19
CA LEU A 12 30.02 -21.74 -3.18
C LEU A 12 29.17 -20.48 -2.98
N TRP A 13 27.87 -20.67 -2.80
CA TRP A 13 26.96 -19.58 -2.44
C TRP A 13 27.08 -19.30 -0.95
N VAL A 14 27.30 -18.04 -0.60
CA VAL A 14 27.31 -17.57 0.79
C VAL A 14 26.10 -16.68 1.02
N GLN A 15 25.33 -17.02 2.05
CA GLN A 15 24.21 -16.20 2.49
C GLN A 15 24.74 -15.03 3.31
N ARG A 16 24.50 -13.81 2.85
CA ARG A 16 24.85 -12.58 3.57
C ARG A 16 23.58 -11.94 4.14
N ILE A 17 23.53 -11.77 5.46
CA ILE A 17 22.47 -10.99 6.09
C ILE A 17 22.67 -9.52 5.70
N LEU A 18 21.63 -8.89 5.19
CA LEU A 18 21.68 -7.50 4.79
C LEU A 18 21.38 -6.58 5.99
N PRO A 19 22.00 -5.40 6.06
CA PRO A 19 21.56 -4.34 6.96
C PRO A 19 20.07 -4.04 6.77
N HIS A 20 19.40 -3.62 7.84
CA HIS A 20 17.96 -3.37 7.82
C HIS A 20 17.53 -2.42 6.69
N VAL A 21 18.28 -1.33 6.47
CA VAL A 21 17.99 -0.34 5.43
C VAL A 21 18.05 -0.94 4.04
N GLU A 22 19.05 -1.77 3.75
CA GLU A 22 19.19 -2.43 2.44
C GLU A 22 18.10 -3.49 2.23
N ALA A 23 17.82 -4.28 3.26
CA ALA A 23 16.76 -5.29 3.23
C ALA A 23 15.38 -4.66 3.00
N PHE A 24 15.13 -3.50 3.61
CA PHE A 24 13.90 -2.73 3.46
C PHE A 24 13.78 -2.13 2.06
N ALA A 25 14.84 -1.52 1.54
CA ALA A 25 14.86 -0.99 0.18
C ALA A 25 14.60 -2.07 -0.90
N LEU A 26 15.11 -3.29 -0.70
CA LEU A 26 14.82 -4.42 -1.60
C LEU A 26 13.35 -4.87 -1.50
N LYS A 27 12.74 -4.73 -0.34
CA LYS A 27 11.33 -5.07 -0.11
C LYS A 27 10.40 -4.05 -0.76
N GLU A 28 10.71 -2.76 -0.62
CA GLU A 28 9.95 -1.67 -1.23
C GLU A 28 10.07 -1.61 -2.75
N ASP A 29 11.13 -2.20 -3.31
CA ASP A 29 11.29 -2.32 -4.75
C ASP A 29 10.32 -3.34 -5.38
N LEU A 30 9.93 -4.37 -4.63
CA LEU A 30 9.04 -5.43 -5.10
C LEU A 30 7.58 -5.05 -4.87
N ILE A 31 6.93 -4.60 -5.93
CA ILE A 31 5.55 -4.13 -5.92
C ILE A 31 4.60 -5.12 -6.58
N ILE A 32 3.33 -5.01 -6.26
CA ILE A 32 2.25 -5.68 -6.99
C ILE A 32 2.02 -4.94 -8.31
N TRP A 33 1.92 -5.68 -9.41
CA TRP A 33 1.67 -5.19 -10.76
C TRP A 33 0.42 -5.85 -11.37
N PRO A 34 -0.57 -5.11 -11.90
CA PRO A 34 -0.64 -3.64 -12.02
C PRO A 34 -0.52 -2.92 -10.67
N PRO A 35 -0.03 -1.66 -10.62
CA PRO A 35 0.18 -0.96 -9.36
C PRO A 35 -1.11 -0.90 -8.54
N VAL A 36 -1.00 -1.21 -7.25
CA VAL A 36 -2.13 -1.14 -6.32
C VAL A 36 -1.80 -0.27 -5.12
N LEU A 37 -2.80 0.45 -4.62
CA LEU A 37 -2.76 1.11 -3.32
C LEU A 37 -3.64 0.31 -2.36
N ILE A 38 -3.07 -0.10 -1.24
CA ILE A 38 -3.78 -0.77 -0.16
C ILE A 38 -4.32 0.31 0.77
N ILE A 39 -5.63 0.30 1.00
CA ILE A 39 -6.31 1.22 1.88
C ILE A 39 -6.90 0.45 3.05
N HIS A 40 -6.57 0.86 4.27
CA HIS A 40 -7.19 0.39 5.50
C HIS A 40 -8.13 1.45 6.05
N ASN A 41 -9.30 1.02 6.50
CA ASN A 41 -10.23 1.83 7.26
C ASN A 41 -10.11 1.48 8.75
N SER A 42 -9.51 2.37 9.53
CA SER A 42 -9.28 2.16 10.96
C SER A 42 -10.58 2.16 11.79
N SER A 43 -11.68 2.74 11.28
CA SER A 43 -12.94 2.84 12.01
C SER A 43 -13.71 1.52 12.12
N ILE A 44 -13.40 0.50 11.31
CA ILE A 44 -14.13 -0.79 11.34
C ILE A 44 -13.63 -1.69 12.49
N ALA A 45 -12.49 -1.38 13.10
CA ALA A 45 -11.92 -2.15 14.21
C ALA A 45 -12.52 -1.80 15.58
N THR A 46 -13.33 -0.74 15.69
CA THR A 46 -13.87 -0.29 16.97
C THR A 46 -15.26 -0.90 17.23
N ASP A 47 -15.44 -1.50 18.41
CA ASP A 47 -16.67 -2.20 18.84
C ASP A 47 -17.87 -1.24 19.06
N ASN A 48 -17.68 0.06 18.90
CA ASN A 48 -18.72 1.08 19.01
C ASN A 48 -19.36 1.37 17.64
N THR A 49 -20.53 0.77 17.42
CA THR A 49 -21.34 0.92 16.19
C THR A 49 -21.72 2.35 15.81
N SER A 50 -21.58 3.32 16.72
CA SER A 50 -21.87 4.74 16.47
C SER A 50 -20.76 5.51 15.75
N GLU A 51 -19.54 4.96 15.66
CA GLU A 51 -18.37 5.66 15.07
C GLU A 51 -17.84 5.01 13.79
N GLN A 52 -18.34 3.84 13.42
CA GLN A 52 -17.94 3.13 12.19
C GLN A 52 -18.30 3.97 10.96
N VAL A 53 -17.28 4.38 10.21
CA VAL A 53 -17.46 5.03 8.92
C VAL A 53 -17.46 3.93 7.87
N THR A 54 -18.64 3.45 7.50
CA THR A 54 -18.77 2.52 6.37
C THR A 54 -18.49 3.29 5.08
N ILE A 55 -17.50 2.82 4.32
CA ILE A 55 -17.10 3.40 3.04
C ILE A 55 -17.37 2.36 1.95
N SER A 56 -18.14 2.78 0.94
CA SER A 56 -18.35 2.03 -0.30
C SER A 56 -17.16 2.16 -1.25
N CYS A 57 -17.06 1.26 -2.24
CA CYS A 57 -15.99 1.34 -3.24
C CYS A 57 -16.11 2.63 -4.07
N GLU A 58 -17.34 3.04 -4.36
CA GLU A 58 -17.68 4.23 -5.14
C GLU A 58 -17.27 5.52 -4.40
N GLU A 59 -17.54 5.60 -3.10
CA GLU A 59 -17.12 6.74 -2.27
C GLU A 59 -15.59 6.82 -2.18
N LEU A 60 -14.91 5.69 -1.97
CA LEU A 60 -13.45 5.68 -1.97
C LEU A 60 -12.89 6.09 -3.34
N GLU A 61 -13.51 5.67 -4.44
CA GLU A 61 -13.09 6.10 -5.78
C GLU A 61 -13.16 7.62 -5.93
N VAL A 62 -14.24 8.25 -5.45
CA VAL A 62 -14.39 9.72 -5.45
C VAL A 62 -13.29 10.38 -4.62
N VAL A 63 -12.98 9.85 -3.42
CA VAL A 63 -11.91 10.40 -2.56
C VAL A 63 -10.55 10.30 -3.25
N ILE A 64 -10.21 9.14 -3.81
CA ILE A 64 -8.93 8.94 -4.50
C ILE A 64 -8.79 9.85 -5.73
N ARG A 65 -9.88 10.05 -6.47
CA ARG A 65 -9.92 11.03 -7.57
C ARG A 65 -9.76 12.46 -7.07
N GLY A 66 -10.42 12.82 -5.97
CA GLY A 66 -10.28 14.13 -5.31
C GLY A 66 -8.85 14.40 -4.83
N MET A 67 -8.10 13.36 -4.44
CA MET A 67 -6.68 13.44 -4.11
C MET A 67 -5.76 13.56 -5.35
N GLY A 68 -6.33 13.66 -6.56
CA GLY A 68 -5.63 13.96 -7.81
C GLY A 68 -5.34 12.76 -8.70
N SER A 69 -6.04 11.63 -8.53
CA SER A 69 -5.95 10.54 -9.52
C SER A 69 -6.75 10.91 -10.76
N GLY A 70 -6.04 11.11 -11.88
CA GLY A 70 -6.64 11.46 -13.18
C GLY A 70 -6.87 10.24 -14.07
N GLY A 71 -6.17 9.14 -13.80
CA GLY A 71 -6.20 7.92 -14.60
C GLY A 71 -7.39 7.00 -14.34
N LYS A 72 -7.36 5.86 -15.05
CA LYS A 72 -8.30 4.76 -14.84
C LYS A 72 -7.89 4.00 -13.57
N ILE A 73 -8.76 4.04 -12.57
CA ILE A 73 -8.64 3.28 -11.33
C ILE A 73 -9.80 2.29 -11.20
N LYS A 74 -9.58 1.21 -10.46
CA LYS A 74 -10.62 0.26 -10.04
C LYS A 74 -10.51 0.07 -8.53
N VAL A 75 -11.60 0.31 -7.82
CA VAL A 75 -11.68 0.06 -6.38
C VAL A 75 -12.42 -1.24 -6.12
N VAL A 76 -11.84 -2.11 -5.31
CA VAL A 76 -12.46 -3.37 -4.86
C VAL A 76 -12.20 -3.56 -3.38
N ARG A 77 -13.07 -4.32 -2.71
CA ARG A 77 -12.71 -4.81 -1.37
C ARG A 77 -11.57 -5.81 -1.47
N GLY A 78 -10.74 -5.87 -0.44
CA GLY A 78 -9.67 -6.86 -0.33
C GLY A 78 -10.23 -8.26 -0.06
N LYS A 79 -9.47 -9.06 0.69
CA LYS A 79 -9.87 -10.41 1.07
C LYS A 79 -11.26 -10.43 1.74
N PRO A 80 -12.19 -11.34 1.36
CA PRO A 80 -13.58 -11.33 1.85
C PRO A 80 -13.75 -11.35 3.38
N ALA A 81 -12.79 -11.95 4.10
CA ALA A 81 -12.81 -12.02 5.57
C ALA A 81 -12.44 -10.69 6.26
N ASN A 82 -11.96 -9.69 5.51
CA ASN A 82 -11.57 -8.40 6.03
C ASN A 82 -12.25 -7.27 5.25
N GLN A 83 -13.37 -6.78 5.79
CA GLN A 83 -14.13 -5.70 5.18
C GLN A 83 -13.48 -4.32 5.33
N SER A 84 -12.44 -4.19 6.17
CA SER A 84 -11.75 -2.91 6.38
C SER A 84 -10.66 -2.61 5.36
N ILE A 85 -10.31 -3.58 4.51
CA ILE A 85 -9.33 -3.39 3.45
C ILE A 85 -10.04 -3.14 2.12
N MET A 86 -9.63 -2.07 1.46
CA MET A 86 -9.95 -1.78 0.07
C MET A 86 -8.67 -1.69 -0.74
N VAL A 87 -8.75 -2.09 -2.00
CA VAL A 87 -7.64 -2.11 -2.94
C VAL A 87 -8.00 -1.22 -4.12
N VAL A 88 -7.13 -0.26 -4.41
CA VAL A 88 -7.23 0.61 -5.58
C VAL A 88 -6.21 0.13 -6.61
N THR A 89 -6.66 -0.44 -7.72
CA THR A 89 -5.81 -0.87 -8.83
C THR A 89 -5.72 0.25 -9.86
N PHE A 90 -4.50 0.63 -10.22
CA PHE A 90 -4.21 1.62 -11.24
C PHE A 90 -3.98 0.93 -12.59
N CYS A 91 -3.98 1.73 -13.66
CA CYS A 91 -3.66 1.23 -14.99
C CYS A 91 -2.25 0.59 -15.01
N ALA A 92 -2.10 -0.50 -15.76
CA ALA A 92 -0.84 -1.26 -15.89
C ALA A 92 0.19 -0.54 -16.80
N MET A 93 0.40 0.74 -16.56
CA MET A 93 1.31 1.63 -17.28
C MET A 93 2.18 2.38 -16.28
N PHE A 94 3.28 2.97 -16.74
CA PHE A 94 4.16 3.76 -15.89
C PHE A 94 3.45 4.96 -15.25
N SER A 95 2.53 5.62 -15.97
CA SER A 95 1.69 6.69 -15.40
C SER A 95 0.81 6.19 -14.24
N GLY A 96 0.29 4.96 -14.32
CA GLY A 96 -0.46 4.35 -13.22
C GLY A 96 0.41 4.10 -11.99
N LEU A 97 1.68 3.74 -12.19
CA LEU A 97 2.64 3.61 -11.09
C LEU A 97 2.94 4.98 -10.45
N GLN A 98 3.20 6.00 -11.26
CA GLN A 98 3.46 7.36 -10.76
C GLN A 98 2.27 7.91 -9.96
N GLU A 99 1.04 7.67 -10.40
CA GLU A 99 -0.16 8.05 -9.64
C GLU A 99 -0.24 7.31 -8.29
N ALA A 100 0.00 6.00 -8.29
CA ALA A 100 0.00 5.20 -7.07
C ALA A 100 1.07 5.67 -6.06
N GLU A 101 2.28 5.97 -6.53
CA GLU A 101 3.36 6.50 -5.70
C GLU A 101 3.06 7.90 -5.15
N ARG A 102 2.49 8.77 -5.97
CA ARG A 102 2.07 10.11 -5.53
C ARG A 102 1.03 10.03 -4.41
N LEU A 103 0.05 9.13 -4.53
CA LEU A 103 -0.95 8.90 -3.49
C LEU A 103 -0.36 8.25 -2.25
N HIS A 104 0.50 7.25 -2.41
CA HIS A 104 1.24 6.66 -1.29
C HIS A 104 2.00 7.72 -0.49
N LYS A 105 2.70 8.63 -1.17
CA LYS A 105 3.37 9.76 -0.52
C LYS A 105 2.37 10.71 0.15
N ASN A 106 1.23 11.01 -0.49
CA ASN A 106 0.20 11.86 0.11
C ASN A 106 -0.30 11.31 1.45
N PHE A 107 -0.53 10.00 1.54
CA PHE A 107 -0.90 9.35 2.79
C PHE A 107 0.23 9.40 3.83
N ALA A 108 1.47 9.11 3.44
CA ALA A 108 2.62 9.21 4.34
C ALA A 108 2.83 10.65 4.87
N ASP A 109 2.73 11.66 4.01
CA ASP A 109 2.84 13.09 4.38
C ASP A 109 1.75 13.52 5.37
N LYS A 110 0.60 12.82 5.39
CA LYS A 110 -0.49 13.01 6.35
C LYS A 110 -0.37 12.14 7.61
N SER A 111 0.73 11.41 7.80
CA SER A 111 0.90 10.40 8.87
C SER A 111 -0.18 9.31 8.85
N HIS A 112 -0.64 8.97 7.64
CA HIS A 112 -1.65 7.95 7.37
C HIS A 112 -1.06 6.82 6.51
N GLY A 113 0.23 6.56 6.67
CA GLY A 113 0.96 5.55 5.92
C GLY A 113 0.81 4.15 6.52
N ARG A 114 1.69 3.27 6.04
CA ARG A 114 1.77 1.87 6.50
C ARG A 114 2.18 1.78 7.96
N ASP A 115 3.20 2.53 8.36
CA ASP A 115 3.81 2.41 9.68
C ASP A 115 2.86 2.94 10.75
N GLU A 116 2.19 4.06 10.50
CA GLU A 116 1.20 4.63 11.41
C GLU A 116 -0.02 3.71 11.58
N PHE A 117 -0.45 3.03 10.51
CA PHE A 117 -1.49 2.02 10.63
C PHE A 117 -1.05 0.83 11.49
N HIS A 118 0.19 0.38 11.35
CA HIS A 118 0.74 -0.70 12.19
C HIS A 118 0.86 -0.29 13.67
N GLU A 119 1.26 0.94 13.95
CA GLU A 119 1.32 1.50 15.31
C GLU A 119 -0.07 1.56 15.96
N ILE A 120 -1.08 2.05 15.24
CA ILE A 120 -2.45 2.12 15.78
C ILE A 120 -3.03 0.72 15.99
N ASN A 121 -2.80 -0.21 15.06
CA ASN A 121 -3.29 -1.58 15.20
C ASN A 121 -2.56 -2.39 16.29
N SER A 122 -1.32 -2.03 16.63
CA SER A 122 -0.57 -2.64 17.72
C SER A 122 -0.91 -2.03 19.09
N SER A 123 -1.11 -0.71 19.15
CA SER A 123 -1.53 0.01 20.37
C SER A 123 -2.98 -0.25 20.76
N HIS A 124 -3.88 -0.51 19.80
CA HIS A 124 -5.26 -0.95 20.07
C HIS A 124 -5.35 -2.29 20.81
N ARG A 125 -4.25 -3.06 20.92
CA ARG A 125 -4.20 -4.27 21.76
C ARG A 125 -3.88 -3.97 23.22
N ILE A 126 -3.51 -2.74 23.58
CA ILE A 126 -3.04 -2.42 24.93
C ILE A 126 -3.99 -1.48 25.69
N ASP A 127 -4.55 -0.41 25.14
CA ASP A 127 -5.41 0.46 25.96
C ASP A 127 -6.59 1.09 25.21
N SER A 128 -7.78 0.79 25.71
CA SER A 128 -8.98 1.59 25.52
C SER A 128 -8.79 2.96 26.19
N HIS A 129 -9.17 4.05 25.49
CA HIS A 129 -9.20 5.46 25.90
C HIS A 129 -8.01 6.32 25.43
N GLY A 130 -8.28 7.24 24.50
CA GLY A 130 -7.38 8.35 24.17
C GLY A 130 -7.86 9.24 23.03
N ASP A 131 -8.70 10.21 23.36
CA ASP A 131 -8.97 11.49 22.67
C ASP A 131 -9.04 11.55 21.14
N LEU A 132 -10.26 11.35 20.60
CA LEU A 132 -10.65 11.84 19.28
C LEU A 132 -11.09 13.31 19.36
N HIS A 133 -10.15 14.21 19.61
CA HIS A 133 -10.39 15.66 19.46
C HIS A 133 -9.23 16.33 18.73
N LYS A 134 -9.28 16.31 17.39
CA LYS A 134 -8.83 17.45 16.61
C LYS A 134 -9.64 17.62 15.33
N ALA A 135 -10.33 18.76 15.30
CA ALA A 135 -11.30 19.20 14.31
C ALA A 135 -10.68 19.53 12.94
N GLY A 136 -11.49 19.35 11.88
CA GLY A 136 -11.45 20.23 10.69
C GLY A 136 -11.28 19.56 9.34
N ALA A 137 -10.86 18.29 9.26
CA ALA A 137 -10.73 17.55 7.99
C ALA A 137 -11.90 16.58 7.81
N ASN A 138 -12.25 16.30 6.55
CA ASN A 138 -13.29 15.33 6.17
C ASN A 138 -13.14 14.05 7.03
N LYS A 139 -14.14 13.74 7.89
CA LYS A 139 -14.10 12.62 8.85
C LYS A 139 -13.70 11.30 8.18
N MET A 140 -14.05 11.16 6.90
CA MET A 140 -13.66 10.03 6.05
C MET A 140 -12.15 9.94 5.79
N GLU A 141 -11.47 11.04 5.45
CA GLU A 141 -10.02 11.01 5.21
C GLU A 141 -9.23 10.74 6.50
N SER A 142 -9.78 11.15 7.66
CA SER A 142 -9.15 10.97 8.96
C SER A 142 -9.03 9.50 9.42
N VAL A 143 -9.80 8.59 8.80
CA VAL A 143 -9.82 7.15 9.17
C VAL A 143 -9.19 6.25 8.10
N LEU A 144 -8.75 6.83 6.98
CA LEU A 144 -8.17 6.09 5.86
C LEU A 144 -6.66 6.14 5.91
N TYR A 145 -6.04 4.95 5.92
CA TYR A 145 -4.60 4.75 5.87
C TYR A 145 -4.25 4.08 4.56
N GLY A 146 -3.27 4.61 3.84
CA GLY A 146 -2.99 4.21 2.47
C GLY A 146 -1.51 4.03 2.18
N TYR A 147 -1.16 2.97 1.46
CA TYR A 147 0.21 2.74 1.06
C TYR A 147 0.32 1.89 -0.22
N LEU A 148 1.46 2.01 -0.92
CA LEU A 148 1.72 1.23 -2.13
C LEU A 148 1.80 -0.26 -1.82
N GLY A 149 1.09 -1.09 -2.57
CA GLY A 149 1.05 -2.53 -2.38
C GLY A 149 2.38 -3.18 -2.74
N LEU A 150 3.02 -3.77 -1.73
CA LEU A 150 4.27 -4.53 -1.86
C LEU A 150 3.97 -6.02 -2.05
N ALA A 151 5.00 -6.80 -2.38
CA ALA A 151 4.89 -8.25 -2.53
C ALA A 151 4.27 -8.95 -1.30
N GLU A 152 4.43 -8.41 -0.10
CA GLU A 152 3.84 -8.96 1.13
C GLU A 152 2.34 -8.70 1.28
N ASP A 153 1.81 -7.71 0.57
CA ASP A 153 0.38 -7.38 0.59
C ASP A 153 -0.43 -8.24 -0.38
N PHE A 154 0.24 -9.13 -1.12
CA PHE A 154 -0.40 -9.97 -2.12
C PHE A 154 -1.54 -10.84 -1.55
N GLU A 155 -1.45 -11.21 -0.27
CA GLU A 155 -2.50 -11.93 0.46
C GLU A 155 -3.71 -11.07 0.89
N LYS A 156 -3.59 -9.73 0.81
CA LYS A 156 -4.67 -8.79 1.14
C LYS A 156 -5.64 -8.58 -0.01
N LEU A 157 -5.25 -8.96 -1.23
CA LEU A 157 -6.05 -8.82 -2.45
C LEU A 157 -7.24 -9.78 -2.46
N ASP A 158 -8.31 -9.40 -3.16
CA ASP A 158 -9.36 -10.35 -3.53
C ASP A 158 -8.84 -11.37 -4.57
N PHE A 159 -9.57 -12.46 -4.73
CA PHE A 159 -9.16 -13.57 -5.58
C PHE A 159 -8.91 -13.15 -7.04
N GLU A 160 -9.78 -12.31 -7.61
CA GLU A 160 -9.68 -11.91 -9.02
C GLU A 160 -8.51 -10.95 -9.26
N THR A 161 -8.32 -9.98 -8.35
CA THR A 161 -7.16 -9.08 -8.44
C THR A 161 -5.86 -9.85 -8.22
N LYS A 162 -5.80 -10.75 -7.24
CA LYS A 162 -4.63 -11.61 -6.98
C LYS A 162 -4.26 -12.44 -8.20
N LYS A 163 -5.24 -13.09 -8.83
CA LYS A 163 -5.06 -13.93 -10.03
C LYS A 163 -4.50 -13.16 -11.23
N ARG A 164 -4.81 -11.87 -11.34
CA ARG A 164 -4.41 -11.00 -12.47
C ARG A 164 -3.16 -10.18 -12.18
N SER A 165 -2.62 -10.28 -10.97
CA SER A 165 -1.47 -9.51 -10.53
C SER A 165 -0.21 -10.38 -10.45
N VAL A 166 0.94 -9.75 -10.64
CA VAL A 166 2.27 -10.34 -10.51
C VAL A 166 3.16 -9.44 -9.69
N VAL A 167 4.25 -9.95 -9.13
CA VAL A 167 5.25 -9.10 -8.46
C VAL A 167 6.24 -8.60 -9.51
N LYS A 168 6.59 -7.31 -9.45
CA LYS A 168 7.62 -6.70 -10.31
C LYS A 168 8.55 -5.79 -9.51
N SER A 169 9.79 -5.63 -9.99
CA SER A 169 10.71 -4.61 -9.49
C SER A 169 10.35 -3.24 -10.05
N LYS A 170 10.22 -2.26 -9.17
CA LYS A 170 10.03 -0.86 -9.55
C LYS A 170 11.23 -0.30 -10.30
N LYS A 171 12.45 -0.58 -9.81
CA LYS A 171 13.70 -0.15 -10.46
C LYS A 171 13.82 -0.69 -11.89
N GLU A 172 13.44 -1.94 -12.13
CA GLU A 172 13.43 -2.51 -13.49
C GLU A 172 12.43 -1.79 -14.40
N ILE A 173 11.22 -1.50 -13.90
CA ILE A 173 10.21 -0.74 -14.66
C ILE A 173 10.76 0.65 -15.02
N GLN A 174 11.39 1.34 -14.06
CA GLN A 174 12.00 2.65 -14.30
C GLN A 174 13.13 2.57 -15.35
N ALA A 175 14.01 1.58 -15.24
CA ALA A 175 15.11 1.40 -16.18
C ALA A 175 14.64 1.16 -17.62
N ILE A 176 13.53 0.41 -17.80
CA ILE A 176 12.92 0.20 -19.13
C ILE A 176 12.40 1.53 -19.69
N VAL A 177 11.74 2.35 -18.85
CA VAL A 177 11.23 3.66 -19.26
C VAL A 177 12.38 4.59 -19.64
N ASP A 178 13.42 4.68 -18.81
CA ASP A 178 14.58 5.55 -19.06
C ASP A 178 15.30 5.15 -20.36
N ALA A 179 15.47 3.85 -20.61
CA ALA A 179 16.04 3.36 -21.86
C ALA A 179 15.19 3.69 -23.09
N THR A 180 13.86 3.73 -22.93
CA THR A 180 12.93 4.07 -24.02
C THR A 180 12.94 5.57 -24.34
N LEU A 181 13.24 6.43 -23.37
CA LEU A 181 13.30 7.88 -23.54
C LEU A 181 14.63 8.40 -24.12
N GLN A 182 15.64 7.55 -24.23
CA GLN A 182 16.97 7.88 -24.79
C GLN A 182 17.12 7.53 -26.28
N CYS A 183 16.06 7.03 -26.92
CA CYS A 183 15.97 6.72 -28.35
C CYS A 183 15.14 7.79 -29.09
#